data_AF-A0A1H8TFL4-F1
#
_entry.id   AF-A0A1H8TFL4-F1
#
_cell.length_a   1.000
_cell.length_b   1.000
_cell.length_c   1.000
_cell.angle_alpha   90.00
_cell.angle_beta   90.00
_cell.angle_gamma   90.00
#
_symmetry.space_group_name_H-M   'P 1'
#
loop_
_entity.id
_entity.type
_entity.pdbx_description
1 polymer ?
#
loop_
_entity_poly.entity_id
_entity_poly.type
_entity_poly.pdbx_seq_one_letter_code
_entity_poly.pdbx_strand_id
1 'polypeptide(L)' 'MADYYNDADPAACAWLRELIAVGLLPAGDVDERSTLEVEPDDAGTT' A
#
# COMPACT_ATOMS: atom_id res chain seq x y z
N MET A 1 1.47 14.20 -7.11
CA MET A 1 0.85 12.87 -7.22
C MET A 1 1.90 11.91 -6.67
N ALA A 2 1.69 11.34 -5.49
CA ALA A 2 2.56 10.29 -4.98
C ALA A 2 2.01 8.96 -5.51
N ASP A 3 2.87 8.07 -5.99
CA ASP A 3 2.45 6.73 -6.36
C ASP A 3 2.03 5.95 -5.12
N TYR A 4 1.06 5.06 -5.27
CA TYR A 4 0.55 4.23 -4.18
C TYR A 4 0.77 2.77 -4.54
N TYR A 5 1.60 2.10 -3.76
CA TYR A 5 1.94 0.70 -3.95
C TYR A 5 1.31 -0.10 -2.82
N ASN A 6 0.36 -0.96 -3.17
CA ASN A 6 -0.30 -1.87 -2.24
C ASN A 6 -0.01 -3.29 -2.66
N ASP A 7 0.61 -4.07 -1.78
CA ASP A 7 0.80 -5.49 -1.98
C ASP A 7 0.49 -6.25 -0.68
N ALA A 8 -0.16 -7.40 -0.80
CA ALA A 8 -0.47 -8.24 0.36
C ALA A 8 0.74 -9.09 0.77
N ASP A 9 1.75 -9.21 -0.10
CA ASP A 9 2.96 -9.91 0.21
C ASP A 9 3.98 -8.98 0.89
N PRO A 10 4.36 -9.27 2.16
CA PRO A 10 5.28 -8.41 2.89
C PRO A 10 6.68 -8.37 2.27
N ALA A 11 7.09 -9.42 1.54
CA ALA A 11 8.37 -9.41 0.83
C ALA A 11 8.31 -8.51 -0.41
N ALA A 12 7.17 -8.47 -1.11
CA ALA A 12 6.94 -7.53 -2.21
C ALA A 12 6.97 -6.06 -1.72
N CYS A 13 6.29 -5.76 -0.60
CA CYS A 13 6.34 -4.42 0.01
C CYS A 13 7.77 -4.01 0.42
N ALA A 14 8.54 -4.94 1.00
CA ALA A 14 9.94 -4.67 1.33
C ALA A 14 10.74 -4.36 0.05
N TRP A 15 10.53 -5.11 -1.03
CA TRP A 15 11.23 -4.90 -2.29
C TRP A 15 10.86 -3.57 -2.98
N LEU A 16 9.59 -3.18 -2.94
CA LEU A 16 9.12 -1.88 -3.42
C LEU A 16 9.81 -0.72 -2.69
N ARG A 17 9.95 -0.81 -1.37
CA ARG A 17 10.66 0.20 -0.56
C ARG A 17 12.13 0.31 -0.97
N GLU A 18 12.80 -0.81 -1.21
CA GLU A 18 14.19 -0.84 -1.71
C GLU A 18 14.31 -0.19 -3.10
N LEU A 19 13.38 -0.50 -4.01
CA LEU A 19 13.37 0.08 -5.36
C LEU A 19 13.15 1.60 -5.35
N ILE A 20 12.32 2.11 -4.44
CA ILE A 20 12.15 3.55 -4.22
C ILE A 20 13.43 4.14 -3.63
N ALA A 21 14.07 3.47 -2.68
CA ALA A 21 15.30 3.95 -2.04
C ALA A 21 16.47 4.09 -3.03
N VAL A 22 16.58 3.20 -4.00
CA VAL A 22 17.59 3.28 -5.08
C VAL A 22 17.17 4.21 -6.23
N GLY A 23 15.97 4.79 -6.18
CA GLY A 23 15.45 5.71 -7.20
C GLY A 23 15.04 5.03 -8.51
N LEU A 24 14.82 3.71 -8.51
CA LEU A 24 14.25 2.98 -9.65
C LEU A 24 12.74 3.19 -9.76
N LEU A 25 12.07 3.44 -8.64
CA LEU A 25 10.65 3.79 -8.58
C LEU A 25 10.46 5.24 -8.09
N PRO A 26 9.39 5.92 -8.54
CA PRO A 26 9.00 7.22 -7.99
C PRO A 26 8.66 7.10 -6.50
N ALA A 27 8.90 8.17 -5.76
CA ALA A 27 8.54 8.24 -4.35
C ALA A 27 7.02 8.05 -4.17
N GLY A 28 6.67 7.06 -3.37
CA GLY A 28 5.29 6.64 -3.16
C GLY A 28 5.11 6.00 -1.78
N ASP A 29 3.85 5.81 -1.40
CA ASP A 29 3.48 5.14 -0.16
C ASP A 29 3.35 3.64 -0.42
N VAL A 30 4.06 2.82 0.36
CA VAL A 30 4.00 1.36 0.26
C VAL A 30 3.19 0.85 1.44
N ASP A 31 1.97 0.43 1.17
CA ASP A 31 1.05 -0.10 2.16
C ASP A 31 0.99 -1.63 2.01
N GLU A 32 1.10 -2.33 3.14
CA GLU A 32 1.06 -3.79 3.24
C GLU A 32 -0.30 -4.28 3.78
N ARG A 33 -1.26 -3.37 3.95
CA ARG A 33 -2.59 -3.73 4.43
C ARG A 33 -3.39 -4.21 3.25
N SER A 34 -3.78 -5.48 3.31
CA SER A 34 -4.83 -6.01 2.44
C SER A 34 -6.04 -5.07 2.50
N THR A 35 -6.35 -4.40 1.39
CA THR A 35 -7.55 -3.56 1.22
C THR A 35 -8.86 -4.32 1.48
N LEU A 36 -8.77 -5.64 1.70
CA LEU A 36 -9.85 -6.52 2.14
C LEU A 36 -10.28 -6.30 3.60
N GLU A 37 -9.49 -5.58 4.41
CA GLU A 37 -9.87 -5.17 5.77
C GLU A 37 -10.45 -3.74 5.81
N VAL A 38 -11.09 -3.31 4.71
CA VAL A 38 -12.18 -2.34 4.82
C VAL A 38 -13.26 -3.03 5.64
N GLU A 39 -13.27 -2.79 6.95
CA GLU A 39 -14.48 -2.93 7.74
C GLU A 39 -15.56 -2.08 7.03
N PRO A 40 -16.69 -2.66 6.61
CA PRO A 40 -17.83 -1.88 6.14
C PRO A 40 -18.52 -1.24 7.34
N ASP A 41 -17.78 -0.49 8.17
CA ASP A 41 -18.37 0.39 9.18
C ASP A 41 -18.75 1.73 8.52
N ASP A 42 -19.50 1.64 7.42
CA ASP A 42 -20.29 2.75 6.86
C ASP A 42 -21.53 2.18 6.17
N ALA A 43 -22.21 1.27 6.86
CA ALA A 43 -23.56 0.81 6.52
C ALA A 43 -24.39 0.71 7.80
N GLY A 44 -24.43 1.76 8.61
CA GLY A 44 -25.11 1.77 9.89
C GLY A 44 -25.66 3.13 10.32
N THR A 45 -26.95 3.35 10.05
CA THR A 45 -27.87 4.28 10.74
C THR A 45 -27.99 5.72 10.19
N THR A 46 -29.00 5.92 9.33
CA THR A 46 -30.23 6.66 9.68
C THR A 46 -31.30 6.46 8.60
#